data_AF-A0A7S1EVW8-F1
#
_entry.id   AF-A0A7S1EVW8-F1
#
_cell.length_a   1.000
_cell.length_b   1.000
_cell.length_c   1.000
_cell.angle_alpha   90.00
_cell.angle_beta   90.00
_cell.angle_gamma   90.00
#
_symmetry.space_group_name_H-M   'P 1'
#
loop_
_entity.id
_entity.type
_entity.pdbx_description
1 polymer ?
#
loop_
_entity_poly.entity_id
_entity_poly.type
_entity_poly.pdbx_seq_one_letter_code
_entity_poly.pdbx_strand_id
1 'polypeptide(L)'
;EEEICVRLATFDGEEMEVNCELPGGKRHENELPTQAVKRIMAEKLSPICAGVQLQHAEHKIEYKLSEQYNVNTKYMITTFQAHMLESFTWPDLPKPACGDVVTKTFSLVAPPQLPLVDECFFLPNGNKKSLFAWVSPGMFDYLTTANGKKALEAWCSSVNFEFESPSSAAAQ
;
A
#
# COMPACT_ATOMS: atom_id res chain seq x y z
N GLU A 1 -15.62 11.72 -2.45
CA GLU A 1 -15.77 10.47 -1.68
C GLU A 1 -14.53 10.33 -0.81
N GLU A 2 -14.61 9.66 0.34
CA GLU A 2 -13.42 9.43 1.16
C GLU A 2 -12.57 8.32 0.53
N GLU A 3 -11.27 8.56 0.41
CA GLU A 3 -10.31 7.60 -0.12
C GLU A 3 -9.31 7.20 0.96
N ILE A 4 -8.82 5.97 0.87
CA ILE A 4 -7.84 5.41 1.80
C ILE A 4 -6.56 5.05 1.06
N CYS A 5 -5.42 5.42 1.64
CA CYS A 5 -4.11 5.07 1.10
C CYS A 5 -3.77 3.62 1.46
N VAL A 6 -3.57 2.79 0.43
CA VAL A 6 -3.31 1.37 0.57
C VAL A 6 -2.03 0.99 -0.17
N ARG A 7 -1.32 -0.01 0.34
CA ARG A 7 -0.24 -0.69 -0.37
C ARG A 7 -0.86 -1.73 -1.27
N LEU A 8 -0.46 -1.76 -2.54
CA LEU A 8 -0.91 -2.74 -3.54
C LEU A 8 0.14 -3.85 -3.78
N ALA A 9 1.42 -3.48 -3.73
CA ALA A 9 2.51 -4.42 -3.98
C ALA A 9 3.79 -4.01 -3.23
N THR A 10 4.68 -4.97 -3.01
CA THR A 10 6.06 -4.75 -2.52
C THR A 10 7.04 -5.40 -3.47
N PHE A 11 8.10 -4.67 -3.80
CA PHE A 11 9.19 -5.09 -4.66
C PHE A 11 10.45 -5.27 -3.83
N ASP A 12 11.03 -6.48 -3.89
CA ASP A 12 12.29 -6.85 -3.26
C ASP A 12 13.25 -7.35 -4.36
N GLY A 13 13.94 -6.40 -5.00
CA GLY A 13 14.69 -6.68 -6.23
C GLY A 13 13.77 -7.11 -7.37
N GLU A 14 13.89 -8.36 -7.80
CA GLU A 14 13.08 -8.95 -8.88
C GLU A 14 11.78 -9.58 -8.37
N GLU A 15 11.65 -9.83 -7.07
CA GLU A 15 10.46 -10.44 -6.49
C GLU A 15 9.39 -9.38 -6.21
N MET A 16 8.17 -9.62 -6.72
CA MET A 16 7.00 -8.79 -6.45
C MET A 16 5.98 -9.58 -5.62
N GLU A 17 5.68 -9.07 -4.43
CA GLU A 17 4.60 -9.56 -3.57
C GLU A 17 3.37 -8.66 -3.74
N VAL A 18 2.31 -9.19 -4.34
CA VAL A 18 1.04 -8.48 -4.55
C VAL A 18 0.09 -8.74 -3.39
N ASN A 19 -0.29 -7.67 -2.69
CA ASN A 19 -1.23 -7.74 -1.58
C ASN A 19 -1.79 -6.35 -1.26
N CYS A 20 -3.11 -6.25 -1.14
CA CYS A 20 -3.78 -5.00 -0.78
C CYS A 20 -3.89 -4.86 0.74
N GLU A 21 -3.13 -3.94 1.33
CA GLU A 21 -3.08 -3.77 2.79
C GLU A 21 -2.95 -2.30 3.18
N LEU A 22 -3.49 -1.96 4.37
CA LEU A 22 -3.21 -0.67 5.00
C LEU A 22 -1.72 -0.56 5.36
N PRO A 23 -1.13 0.65 5.33
CA PRO A 23 0.22 0.87 5.82
C PRO A 23 0.29 0.52 7.31
N GLY A 24 0.92 -0.61 7.62
CA GLY A 24 0.94 -1.18 8.96
C GLY A 24 2.15 -2.06 9.22
N GLY A 25 2.24 -2.62 10.43
CA GLY A 25 3.35 -3.47 10.81
C GLY A 25 3.13 -4.09 12.18
N LYS A 26 3.94 -5.11 12.49
CA LYS A 26 3.94 -5.70 13.84
C LYS A 26 4.51 -4.69 14.83
N ARG A 27 3.89 -4.64 16.00
CA ARG A 27 4.40 -3.91 17.16
C ARG A 27 5.58 -4.68 17.75
N HIS A 28 6.64 -3.98 18.12
CA HIS A 28 7.79 -4.57 18.79
C HIS A 28 7.50 -4.84 20.27
N GLU A 29 8.35 -5.67 20.90
CA GLU A 29 8.30 -5.86 22.34
C GLU A 29 8.51 -4.54 23.06
N ASN A 30 7.72 -4.30 24.12
CA ASN A 30 7.75 -3.07 24.92
C ASN A 30 7.46 -1.76 24.15
N GLU A 31 6.88 -1.86 22.95
CA GLU A 31 6.47 -0.71 22.14
C GLU A 31 4.99 -0.37 22.39
N LEU A 32 4.68 0.90 22.63
CA LEU A 32 3.30 1.37 22.67
C LEU A 32 2.70 1.47 21.26
N PRO A 33 1.37 1.29 21.07
CA PRO A 33 0.75 1.46 19.75
C PRO A 33 1.07 2.81 19.09
N THR A 34 1.14 3.88 19.89
CA THR A 34 1.48 5.23 19.43
C THR A 34 2.96 5.38 19.02
N GLN A 35 3.86 4.58 19.58
CA GLN A 35 5.26 4.51 19.14
C GLN A 35 5.37 3.71 17.84
N ALA A 36 4.66 2.58 17.77
CA ALA A 36 4.61 1.72 16.59
C ALA A 36 4.10 2.46 15.36
N VAL A 37 2.98 3.20 15.46
CA VAL A 37 2.45 3.95 14.32
C VAL A 37 3.43 5.03 13.85
N LYS A 38 4.07 5.76 14.76
CA LYS A 38 5.07 6.78 14.41
C LYS A 38 6.27 6.18 13.67
N ARG A 39 6.75 5.04 14.15
CA ARG A 39 7.83 4.29 13.49
C ARG A 39 7.39 3.79 12.11
N ILE A 40 6.23 3.15 12.00
CA ILE A 40 5.68 2.66 10.72
C ILE A 40 5.51 3.81 9.72
N MET A 41 5.02 4.97 10.16
CA MET A 41 4.92 6.16 9.31
C MET A 41 6.30 6.62 8.82
N ALA A 42 7.30 6.67 9.70
CA ALA A 42 8.66 7.07 9.33
C ALA A 42 9.34 6.07 8.38
N GLU A 43 9.08 4.77 8.54
CA GLU A 43 9.69 3.70 7.74
C GLU A 43 9.00 3.49 6.39
N LYS A 44 7.65 3.44 6.37
CA LYS A 44 6.86 3.05 5.20
C LYS A 44 6.25 4.23 4.45
N LEU A 45 6.02 5.34 5.14
CA LEU A 45 5.40 6.54 4.59
C LEU A 45 6.36 7.73 4.58
N SER A 46 7.68 7.50 4.70
CA SER A 46 8.71 8.52 4.93
C SER A 46 8.56 9.80 4.09
N PRO A 47 8.34 9.73 2.76
CA PRO A 47 8.22 10.94 1.94
C PRO A 47 6.98 11.81 2.27
N ILE A 48 5.91 11.19 2.74
CA ILE A 48 4.61 11.84 2.98
C ILE A 48 4.25 11.94 4.46
N CYS A 49 5.02 11.34 5.36
CA CYS A 49 4.66 11.23 6.77
C CYS A 49 4.51 12.57 7.48
N ALA A 50 5.22 13.61 7.01
CA ALA A 50 5.10 14.98 7.53
C ALA A 50 3.73 15.62 7.25
N GLY A 51 3.03 15.14 6.22
CA GLY A 51 1.68 15.58 5.87
C GLY A 51 0.56 14.84 6.57
N VAL A 52 0.86 13.78 7.34
CA VAL A 52 -0.16 12.92 7.93
C VAL A 52 -0.48 13.37 9.35
N GLN A 53 -1.75 13.69 9.62
CA GLN A 53 -2.25 13.99 10.96
C GLN A 53 -3.12 12.84 11.49
N LEU A 54 -2.62 12.17 12.54
CA LEU A 54 -3.36 11.13 13.27
C LEU A 54 -4.53 11.76 14.04
N GLN A 55 -5.70 11.13 13.98
CA GLN A 55 -6.89 11.57 14.71
C GLN A 55 -7.20 10.62 15.87
N HIS A 56 -7.75 9.45 15.58
CA HIS A 56 -8.16 8.47 16.59
C HIS A 56 -7.64 7.07 16.27
N ALA A 57 -7.72 6.20 17.28
CA ALA A 57 -7.31 4.81 17.18
C ALA A 57 -8.47 3.89 17.54
N GLU A 58 -8.62 2.82 16.77
CA GLU A 58 -9.57 1.75 17.03
C GLU A 58 -8.83 0.47 17.39
N HIS A 59 -9.34 -0.27 18.37
CA HIS A 59 -8.77 -1.54 18.80
C HIS A 59 -9.67 -2.68 18.37
N LYS A 60 -9.12 -3.63 17.61
CA LYS A 60 -9.82 -4.81 17.13
C LYS A 60 -9.10 -6.07 17.59
N ILE A 61 -9.86 -7.08 17.98
CA ILE A 61 -9.35 -8.41 18.31
C ILE A 61 -9.86 -9.39 17.27
N GLU A 62 -8.96 -10.11 16.62
CA GLU A 62 -9.29 -11.18 15.66
C GLU A 62 -8.67 -12.49 16.12
N TYR A 63 -9.38 -13.60 15.93
CA TYR A 63 -8.83 -14.94 16.14
C TYR A 63 -8.66 -15.60 14.78
N LYS A 64 -7.42 -15.97 14.43
CA LYS A 64 -7.11 -16.69 13.20
C LYS A 64 -6.13 -17.82 13.49
N LEU A 65 -6.26 -18.92 12.75
CA LEU A 65 -5.27 -19.98 12.77
C LEU A 65 -3.96 -19.42 12.22
N SER A 66 -2.86 -19.53 12.97
CA SER A 66 -1.54 -19.20 12.43
C SER A 66 -1.11 -20.30 11.47
N GLU A 67 -0.86 -19.98 10.21
CA GLU A 67 -0.39 -20.94 9.22
C GLU A 67 0.98 -21.54 9.59
N GLN A 68 1.86 -20.71 10.16
CA GLN A 68 3.21 -21.13 10.55
C GLN A 68 3.22 -22.13 11.70
N TYR A 69 2.35 -21.94 12.69
CA TYR A 69 2.36 -22.73 13.94
C TYR A 69 1.18 -23.70 14.05
N ASN A 70 0.20 -23.59 13.16
CA ASN A 70 -1.07 -24.33 13.18
C ASN A 70 -1.82 -24.21 14.52
N VAL A 71 -1.77 -23.02 15.14
CA VAL A 71 -2.41 -22.71 16.44
C VAL A 71 -3.32 -21.49 16.32
N ASN A 72 -4.50 -21.56 16.94
CA ASN A 72 -5.41 -20.43 17.04
C ASN A 72 -4.73 -19.27 17.76
N THR A 73 -4.50 -18.19 17.02
CA THR A 73 -3.77 -17.02 17.47
C THR A 73 -4.72 -15.85 17.61
N LYS A 74 -4.62 -15.15 18.75
CA LYS A 74 -5.33 -13.90 19.01
C LYS A 74 -4.50 -12.74 18.48
N TYR A 75 -4.95 -12.12 17.41
CA TYR A 75 -4.37 -10.90 16.84
C TYR A 75 -5.04 -9.69 17.49
N MET A 76 -4.23 -8.84 18.11
CA MET A 76 -4.67 -7.55 18.64
C MET A 76 -4.19 -6.46 17.68
N ILE A 77 -5.13 -5.88 16.95
CA ILE A 77 -4.87 -4.88 15.90
C ILE A 77 -5.28 -3.51 16.44
N THR A 78 -4.44 -2.50 16.23
CA THR A 78 -4.80 -1.11 16.49
C THR A 78 -4.71 -0.35 15.18
N THR A 79 -5.86 0.14 14.69
CA THR A 79 -5.96 0.89 13.45
C THR A 79 -6.03 2.37 13.78
N PHE A 80 -5.11 3.16 13.23
CA PHE A 80 -5.13 4.60 13.38
C PHE A 80 -5.77 5.23 12.15
N GLN A 81 -6.80 6.05 12.37
CA GLN A 81 -7.33 6.91 11.33
C GLN A 81 -6.51 8.19 11.27
N ALA A 82 -6.22 8.60 10.05
CA ALA A 82 -5.41 9.77 9.76
C ALA A 82 -5.92 10.46 8.51
N HIS A 83 -5.63 11.75 8.41
CA HIS A 83 -5.91 12.53 7.21
C HIS A 83 -4.64 13.26 6.77
N MET A 84 -4.59 13.61 5.49
CA MET A 84 -3.54 14.46 4.95
C MET A 84 -3.86 15.92 5.29
N LEU A 85 -2.86 16.67 5.72
CA LEU A 85 -2.96 18.11 5.93
C LEU A 85 -3.15 18.80 4.57
N GLU A 86 -4.15 19.70 4.47
CA GLU A 86 -4.41 20.48 3.25
C GLU A 86 -3.22 21.37 2.86
N SER A 87 -2.40 21.78 3.84
CA SER A 87 -1.21 22.58 3.63
C SER A 87 0.03 21.79 3.25
N PHE A 88 -0.06 20.45 3.18
CA PHE A 88 1.08 19.61 2.86
C PHE A 88 1.48 19.76 1.39
N THR A 89 2.76 20.07 1.15
CA THR A 89 3.32 20.08 -0.20
C THR A 89 3.74 18.66 -0.55
N TRP A 90 3.09 18.09 -1.56
CA TRP A 90 3.39 16.74 -2.04
C TRP A 90 4.79 16.69 -2.67
N PRO A 91 5.65 15.74 -2.25
CA PRO A 91 6.92 15.52 -2.91
C PRO A 91 6.69 14.92 -4.31
N ASP A 92 7.68 15.07 -5.18
CA ASP A 92 7.70 14.36 -6.46
C ASP A 92 8.00 12.87 -6.20
N LEU A 93 6.98 12.03 -6.31
CA LEU A 93 7.08 10.61 -6.04
C LEU A 93 7.23 9.83 -7.35
N PRO A 94 8.09 8.80 -7.38
CA PRO A 94 8.18 7.94 -8.56
C PRO A 94 6.82 7.33 -8.88
N LYS A 95 6.39 7.47 -10.12
CA LYS A 95 5.16 6.87 -10.63
C LYS A 95 5.49 5.65 -11.49
N PRO A 96 4.60 4.64 -11.52
CA PRO A 96 4.76 3.53 -12.46
C PRO A 96 4.60 4.03 -13.91
N ALA A 97 5.42 3.50 -14.81
CA ALA A 97 5.30 3.78 -16.24
C ALA A 97 4.12 2.99 -16.82
N CYS A 98 3.23 3.68 -17.52
CA CYS A 98 2.20 3.01 -18.32
C CYS A 98 2.81 2.60 -19.65
N GLY A 99 3.32 1.36 -19.75
CA GLY A 99 3.50 0.73 -21.06
C GLY A 99 2.12 0.45 -21.67
N ASP A 100 1.98 0.54 -22.99
CA ASP A 100 0.71 0.35 -23.71
C ASP A 100 -0.13 -0.77 -23.09
N VAL A 101 -1.19 -0.39 -22.38
CA VAL A 101 -2.06 -1.35 -21.67
C VAL A 101 -2.64 -2.29 -22.71
N VAL A 102 -2.12 -3.52 -22.76
CA VAL A 102 -2.71 -4.58 -23.57
C VAL A 102 -4.03 -4.94 -22.89
N THR A 103 -5.11 -4.29 -23.32
CA THR A 103 -6.49 -4.58 -22.95
C THR A 103 -6.91 -5.92 -23.52
N LYS A 104 -6.32 -7.01 -23.04
CA LYS A 104 -6.82 -8.36 -23.31
C LYS A 104 -7.80 -8.73 -22.21
N THR A 105 -9.07 -8.43 -22.45
CA THR A 105 -10.22 -9.36 -22.44
C THR A 105 -11.52 -8.70 -21.96
N PHE A 106 -12.55 -8.85 -22.79
CA PHE A 106 -13.94 -8.56 -22.49
C PHE A 106 -14.42 -9.39 -21.30
N SER A 107 -14.81 -8.72 -20.21
CA SER A 107 -15.59 -9.32 -19.12
C SER A 107 -17.01 -8.75 -19.14
N LEU A 108 -18.03 -9.62 -19.13
CA LEU A 108 -19.46 -9.26 -19.14
C LEU A 108 -19.96 -8.71 -17.79
N VAL A 109 -19.10 -8.70 -16.77
CA VAL A 109 -19.27 -7.98 -15.52
C VAL A 109 -18.06 -7.07 -15.42
N ALA A 110 -18.26 -5.75 -15.45
CA ALA A 110 -17.15 -4.82 -15.30
C ALA A 110 -16.51 -5.09 -13.93
N PRO A 111 -15.25 -5.57 -13.87
CA PRO A 111 -14.55 -5.61 -12.58
C PRO A 111 -14.55 -4.18 -12.02
N PRO A 112 -14.63 -4.01 -10.68
CA PRO A 112 -14.46 -2.69 -10.09
C PRO A 112 -13.16 -2.10 -10.65
N GLN A 113 -13.23 -0.88 -11.18
CA GLN A 113 -12.12 -0.28 -11.92
C GLN A 113 -10.94 -0.15 -10.98
N LEU A 114 -9.92 -0.98 -11.16
CA LEU A 114 -8.67 -0.91 -10.41
C LEU A 114 -8.07 0.50 -10.55
N PRO A 115 -7.33 0.99 -9.54
CA PRO A 115 -6.77 2.34 -9.57
C PRO A 115 -5.97 2.55 -10.85
N LEU A 116 -6.11 3.74 -11.43
CA LEU A 116 -5.35 4.09 -12.62
C LEU A 116 -3.85 4.07 -12.28
N VAL A 117 -3.03 3.64 -13.23
CA VAL A 117 -1.57 3.58 -13.06
C VAL A 117 -1.02 4.96 -12.67
N ASP A 118 -1.59 6.03 -13.24
CA ASP A 118 -1.19 7.43 -12.96
C ASP A 118 -1.53 7.93 -11.55
N GLU A 119 -2.45 7.24 -10.85
CA GLU A 119 -2.86 7.53 -9.47
C GLU A 119 -2.03 6.72 -8.46
N CYS A 120 -1.18 5.81 -8.95
CA CYS A 120 -0.29 5.03 -8.12
C CYS A 120 1.07 5.75 -7.93
N PHE A 121 1.71 5.50 -6.80
CA PHE A 121 3.02 6.07 -6.48
C PHE A 121 3.86 5.09 -5.67
N PHE A 122 5.18 5.21 -5.79
CA PHE A 122 6.12 4.40 -5.02
C PHE A 122 6.59 5.12 -3.77
N LEU A 123 6.66 4.38 -2.67
CA LEU A 123 7.34 4.80 -1.45
C LEU A 123 8.49 3.83 -1.12
N PRO A 124 9.65 4.35 -0.68
CA PRO A 124 10.72 3.51 -0.18
C PRO A 124 10.32 2.86 1.15
N ASN A 125 10.77 1.63 1.37
CA ASN A 125 10.56 0.88 2.60
C ASN A 125 11.85 0.12 2.93
N GLY A 126 12.84 0.83 3.48
CA GLY A 126 14.20 0.32 3.64
C GLY A 126 14.84 -0.01 2.29
N ASN A 127 15.21 -1.28 2.09
CA ASN A 127 15.77 -1.78 0.83
C ASN A 127 14.69 -2.17 -0.20
N LYS A 128 13.42 -2.17 0.22
CA LYS A 128 12.27 -2.54 -0.63
C LYS A 128 11.59 -1.28 -1.15
N LYS A 129 10.80 -1.44 -2.20
CA LYS A 129 9.86 -0.41 -2.68
C LYS A 129 8.45 -0.94 -2.54
N SER A 130 7.50 -0.07 -2.25
CA SER A 130 6.09 -0.44 -2.17
C SER A 130 5.26 0.48 -3.05
N LEU A 131 4.34 -0.12 -3.81
CA LEU A 131 3.36 0.59 -4.63
C LEU A 131 2.15 0.93 -3.78
N PHE A 132 1.74 2.19 -3.82
CA PHE A 132 0.58 2.70 -3.10
C PHE A 132 -0.40 3.35 -4.07
N ALA A 133 -1.67 3.36 -3.67
CA ALA A 133 -2.74 4.11 -4.34
C ALA A 133 -3.76 4.60 -3.30
N TRP A 134 -4.51 5.63 -3.68
CA TRP A 134 -5.73 6.02 -2.98
C TRP A 134 -6.90 5.24 -3.57
N VAL A 135 -7.67 4.56 -2.74
CA VAL A 135 -8.81 3.74 -3.18
C VAL A 135 -10.02 4.00 -2.31
N SER A 136 -11.22 3.78 -2.85
CA SER A 136 -12.44 3.84 -2.04
C SER A 136 -12.49 2.68 -1.03
N PRO A 137 -13.20 2.82 0.11
CA PRO A 137 -13.36 1.75 1.09
C PRO A 137 -13.94 0.46 0.48
N GLY A 138 -14.93 0.57 -0.43
CA GLY A 138 -15.51 -0.58 -1.12
C GLY A 138 -14.52 -1.29 -2.05
N MET A 139 -13.60 -0.54 -2.67
CA MET A 139 -12.51 -1.11 -3.46
C MET A 139 -11.53 -1.87 -2.58
N PHE A 140 -11.13 -1.31 -1.43
CA PHE A 140 -10.26 -1.99 -0.47
C PHE A 140 -10.88 -3.29 0.04
N ASP A 141 -12.16 -3.26 0.42
CA ASP A 141 -12.89 -4.46 0.85
C ASP A 141 -12.89 -5.54 -0.24
N TYR A 142 -13.08 -5.16 -1.51
CA TYR A 142 -12.99 -6.09 -2.63
C TYR A 142 -11.57 -6.63 -2.82
N LEU A 143 -10.56 -5.77 -2.83
CA LEU A 143 -9.17 -6.12 -3.09
C LEU A 143 -8.56 -7.04 -2.03
N THR A 144 -9.08 -7.00 -0.80
CA THR A 144 -8.69 -7.91 0.29
C THR A 144 -9.34 -9.31 0.18
N THR A 145 -10.30 -9.51 -0.71
CA THR A 145 -10.86 -10.84 -0.99
C THR A 145 -9.95 -11.68 -1.89
N ALA A 146 -10.16 -13.01 -1.92
CA ALA A 146 -9.44 -13.91 -2.81
C ALA A 146 -9.63 -13.57 -4.31
N ASN A 147 -10.80 -13.04 -4.69
CA ASN A 147 -11.06 -12.62 -6.07
C ASN A 147 -10.36 -11.29 -6.39
N GLY A 148 -10.42 -10.33 -5.47
CA GLY A 148 -9.72 -9.05 -5.62
C GLY A 148 -8.21 -9.22 -5.67
N LYS A 149 -7.64 -10.12 -4.86
CA LYS A 149 -6.21 -10.47 -4.94
C LYS A 149 -5.82 -10.98 -6.34
N LYS A 150 -6.58 -11.92 -6.92
CA LYS A 150 -6.32 -12.42 -8.29
C LYS A 150 -6.43 -11.31 -9.35
N ALA A 151 -7.42 -10.43 -9.21
CA ALA A 151 -7.58 -9.29 -10.11
C ALA A 151 -6.38 -8.33 -10.00
N LEU A 152 -5.91 -8.07 -8.79
CA LEU A 152 -4.74 -7.22 -8.54
C LEU A 152 -3.45 -7.86 -9.08
N GLU A 153 -3.26 -9.17 -8.91
CA GLU A 153 -2.12 -9.91 -9.48
C GLU A 153 -2.10 -9.81 -11.01
N ALA A 154 -3.26 -10.00 -11.67
CA ALA A 154 -3.39 -9.87 -13.11
C ALA A 154 -3.08 -8.44 -13.59
N TRP A 155 -3.56 -7.43 -12.85
CA TRP A 155 -3.28 -6.03 -13.15
C TRP A 155 -1.80 -5.68 -12.96
N CYS A 156 -1.17 -6.04 -11.84
CA CYS A 156 0.26 -5.82 -11.61
C CYS A 156 1.10 -6.51 -12.71
N SER A 157 0.67 -7.66 -13.21
CA SER A 157 1.36 -8.34 -14.32
C SER A 157 1.23 -7.63 -15.67
N SER A 158 0.23 -6.76 -15.82
CA SER A 158 0.01 -5.97 -17.04
C SER A 158 0.69 -4.61 -17.05
N VAL A 159 1.11 -4.11 -15.88
CA VAL A 159 1.73 -2.80 -15.71
C VAL A 159 3.25 -2.97 -15.74
N ASN A 160 3.93 -2.12 -16.52
CA ASN A 160 5.38 -2.11 -16.54
C ASN A 160 5.91 -1.21 -15.42
N PHE A 161 6.40 -1.81 -14.35
CA PHE A 161 7.00 -1.07 -13.24
C PHE A 161 8.45 -0.71 -13.60
N GLU A 162 8.65 0.16 -14.60
CA GLU A 162 9.96 0.73 -14.87
C GLU A 162 10.34 1.68 -13.73
N PHE A 163 11.51 1.42 -13.15
CA PHE A 163 12.08 2.29 -12.15
C PHE A 163 12.95 3.31 -12.89
N GLU A 164 12.43 4.51 -13.12
CA GLU A 164 13.32 5.62 -13.45
C GLU A 164 14.32 5.75 -12.29
N SER A 165 15.56 5.38 -12.57
CA SER A 165 16.68 5.73 -11.70
C SER A 165 16.73 7.26 -11.69
N PRO A 166 16.92 7.93 -10.54
CA PRO A 166 17.15 9.35 -10.56
C PRO A 166 18.34 9.60 -11.49
N SER A 167 18.05 10.24 -12.62
CA SER A 167 19.04 10.62 -13.60
C SER A 167 20.17 11.33 -12.86
N SER A 168 21.39 10.81 -13.02
CA SER A 168 22.64 11.45 -12.61
C SER A 168 22.77 12.79 -13.37
N ALA A 169 22.05 13.80 -12.91
CA ALA A 169 22.07 15.15 -13.44
C ALA A 169 22.62 16.11 -12.38
N ALA A 170 23.90 15.94 -12.02
CA ALA A 170 24.73 16.97 -11.39
C ALA A 170 26.20 16.52 -11.28
N ALA A 171 26.94 16.53 -12.39
CA ALA A 171 28.39 16.61 -12.39
C ALA A 171 28.90 17.12 -13.75
N GLN A 172 28.75 18.42 -13.99
CA GLN A 172 29.64 19.20 -14.86
C GLN A 172 29.88 20.56 -14.19
#